data_AF-A0AA51PEN2-F1
#
_entry.id   AF-A0AA51PEN2-F1
#
_cell.length_a   1.000
_cell.length_b   1.000
_cell.length_c   1.000
_cell.angle_alpha   90.00
_cell.angle_beta   90.00
_cell.angle_gamma   90.00
#
_symmetry.space_group_name_H-M   'P 1'
#
loop_
_entity.id
_entity.type
_entity.pdbx_description
1 polymer ?
#
loop_
_entity_poly.entity_id
_entity_poly.type
_entity_poly.pdbx_seq_one_letter_code
_entity_poly.pdbx_strand_id
1 'polypeptide(L)'
;EMRKYYELNVFKVISLNTQFLKIFMEVEDRIIVVNITSLCAIKPMGGMAYYCSGKAAREMYFRVLAEEKKNIVVLNYSPGPVETTMIDHVIEKAVNANLREVFTSFKNQGTLLKAETTIRKCIKVLL
;
A
#
# COMPACT_ATOMS: atom_id res chain seq x y z
N GLU A 1 5.51 -19.20 6.85
CA GLU A 1 4.60 -18.31 6.09
C GLU A 1 4.83 -16.82 6.43
N MET A 2 4.60 -16.41 7.68
CA MET A 2 4.76 -15.03 8.15
C MET A 2 6.09 -14.36 7.76
N ARG A 3 7.24 -15.04 7.94
CA ARG A 3 8.55 -14.50 7.55
C ARG A 3 8.61 -14.14 6.06
N LYS A 4 8.12 -15.03 5.18
CA LYS A 4 8.10 -14.78 3.72
C LYS A 4 7.24 -13.57 3.37
N TYR A 5 6.12 -13.38 4.09
CA TYR A 5 5.25 -12.23 3.90
C TYR A 5 5.97 -10.91 4.21
N TYR A 6 6.58 -10.79 5.40
CA TYR A 6 7.28 -9.56 5.80
C TYR A 6 8.57 -9.34 5.01
N GLU A 7 9.27 -10.41 4.63
CA GLU A 7 10.41 -10.35 3.72
C GLU A 7 10.03 -9.64 2.42
N LEU A 8 8.93 -10.07 1.78
CA LEU A 8 8.47 -9.48 0.54
C LEU A 8 7.90 -8.06 0.73
N ASN A 9 7.01 -7.89 1.71
CA ASN A 9 6.17 -6.69 1.79
C ASN A 9 6.80 -5.55 2.60
N VAL A 10 7.80 -5.84 3.45
CA VAL A 10 8.45 -4.86 4.33
C VAL A 10 9.95 -4.81 4.04
N PHE A 11 10.70 -5.89 4.32
CA PHE A 11 12.16 -5.83 4.24
C PHE A 11 12.66 -5.53 2.83
N LYS A 12 12.17 -6.22 1.80
CA LYS A 12 12.56 -5.95 0.41
C LYS A 12 12.18 -4.55 -0.06
N VAL A 13 11.07 -3.99 0.44
CA VAL A 13 10.64 -2.63 0.09
C VAL A 13 11.59 -1.60 0.71
N ILE A 14 11.95 -1.78 1.97
CA ILE A 14 12.94 -0.93 2.66
C ILE A 14 14.29 -1.04 1.96
N SER A 15 14.76 -2.25 1.68
CA SER A 15 16.04 -2.49 1.01
C SER A 15 16.08 -1.87 -0.39
N LEU A 16 15.02 -2.02 -1.18
CA LEU A 16 14.93 -1.41 -2.52
C LEU A 16 15.06 0.10 -2.45
N ASN A 17 14.29 0.76 -1.57
CA ASN A 17 14.33 2.22 -1.44
C ASN A 17 15.68 2.70 -0.89
N THR A 18 16.28 1.96 0.04
CA THR A 18 17.60 2.27 0.58
C THR A 18 18.67 2.25 -0.51
N GLN A 19 18.67 1.24 -1.38
CA GLN A 19 19.64 1.16 -2.47
C GLN A 19 19.35 2.17 -3.58
N PHE A 20 18.07 2.38 -3.92
CA PHE A 20 17.66 3.39 -4.89
C PHE A 20 18.17 4.79 -4.49
N LEU A 21 17.94 5.21 -3.24
CA LEU A 21 18.37 6.52 -2.75
C LEU A 21 19.90 6.68 -2.74
N LYS A 22 20.65 5.60 -2.51
CA LYS A 22 22.12 5.62 -2.60
C LYS A 22 22.61 5.84 -4.02
N ILE A 23 21.96 5.19 -5.00
CA ILE A 23 22.35 5.27 -6.40
C ILE A 23 22.06 6.66 -6.98
N PHE A 24 20.95 7.29 -6.58
CA PHE A 24 20.47 8.55 -7.16
C PHE A 24 20.71 9.77 -6.26
N MET A 25 21.68 9.72 -5.34
CA MET A 25 21.92 10.80 -4.38
C MET A 25 22.24 12.16 -5.02
N GLU A 26 22.87 12.17 -6.21
CA GLU A 26 23.24 13.40 -6.94
C GLU A 26 22.04 14.11 -7.59
N VAL A 27 20.88 13.46 -7.64
CA VAL A 27 19.64 13.99 -8.23
C VAL A 27 18.47 13.87 -7.25
N GLU A 28 18.75 14.03 -5.96
CA GLU A 28 17.79 13.85 -4.86
C GLU A 28 16.52 14.70 -5.06
N ASP A 29 16.65 15.92 -5.57
CA ASP A 29 15.56 16.85 -5.87
C ASP A 29 14.54 16.34 -6.92
N ARG A 30 14.91 15.30 -7.67
CA ARG A 30 14.06 14.68 -8.69
C ARG A 30 13.44 13.37 -8.23
N ILE A 31 13.74 12.92 -7.01
CA ILE A 31 13.27 11.65 -6.50
C ILE A 31 11.84 11.78 -5.98
N ILE A 32 10.95 10.95 -6.54
CA ILE A 32 9.59 10.76 -6.06
C ILE A 32 9.42 9.30 -5.67
N VAL A 33 9.01 9.06 -4.43
CA VAL A 33 8.76 7.74 -3.88
C VAL A 33 7.29 7.61 -3.51
N VAL A 34 6.60 6.67 -4.15
CA VAL A 34 5.18 6.40 -3.89
C VAL A 34 5.01 5.03 -3.26
N ASN A 35 4.54 5.00 -2.02
CA ASN A 35 4.11 3.78 -1.36
C ASN A 35 2.61 3.60 -1.51
N ILE A 36 2.21 2.56 -2.25
CA ILE A 36 0.80 2.15 -2.32
C ILE A 36 0.40 1.51 -0.99
N THR A 37 -0.22 2.31 -0.12
CA THR A 37 -0.73 1.90 1.20
C THR A 37 -2.19 1.40 1.10
N SER A 38 -2.89 1.35 2.23
CA SER A 38 -4.29 0.95 2.32
C SER A 38 -4.92 1.55 3.58
N LEU A 39 -6.25 1.66 3.62
CA LEU A 39 -6.99 1.91 4.87
C LEU A 39 -6.56 0.92 5.99
N CYS A 40 -6.19 -0.31 5.62
CA CYS A 40 -5.71 -1.32 6.56
C CYS A 40 -4.40 -0.96 7.28
N ALA A 41 -3.68 0.08 6.84
CA ALA A 41 -2.50 0.59 7.55
C ALA A 41 -2.86 1.32 8.86
N ILE A 42 -4.07 1.87 8.94
CA ILE A 42 -4.51 2.71 10.07
C ILE A 42 -5.80 2.21 10.73
N LYS A 43 -6.56 1.34 10.06
CA LYS A 43 -7.78 0.72 10.59
C LYS A 43 -7.63 -0.80 10.62
N PRO A 44 -7.82 -1.47 11.77
CA PRO A 44 -7.73 -2.92 11.84
C PRO A 44 -8.86 -3.58 11.06
N MET A 45 -8.54 -4.71 10.43
CA MET A 45 -9.50 -5.54 9.72
C MET A 45 -9.28 -7.01 10.11
N GLY A 46 -10.30 -7.61 10.72
CA GLY A 46 -10.25 -9.00 11.18
C GLY A 46 -9.93 -9.97 10.02
N GLY A 47 -9.03 -10.92 10.25
CA GLY A 47 -8.56 -11.85 9.22
C GLY A 47 -7.47 -11.30 8.29
N MET A 48 -7.07 -10.03 8.43
CA MET A 48 -6.02 -9.39 7.63
C MET A 48 -4.79 -8.98 8.44
N ALA A 49 -4.45 -9.71 9.52
CA ALA A 49 -3.39 -9.33 10.45
C ALA A 49 -2.06 -8.98 9.76
N TYR A 50 -1.56 -9.87 8.88
CA TYR A 50 -0.30 -9.63 8.15
C TYR A 50 -0.40 -8.45 7.18
N TYR A 51 -1.55 -8.29 6.52
CA TYR A 51 -1.78 -7.19 5.59
C TYR A 51 -1.85 -5.84 6.31
N CYS A 52 -2.60 -5.76 7.41
CA CYS A 52 -2.68 -4.56 8.23
C CYS A 52 -1.32 -4.16 8.78
N SER A 53 -0.62 -5.07 9.45
CA SER A 53 0.69 -4.79 10.04
C SER A 53 1.75 -4.46 8.99
N GLY A 54 1.76 -5.15 7.85
CA GLY A 54 2.67 -4.88 6.74
C GLY A 54 2.46 -3.51 6.13
N LYS A 55 1.20 -3.10 5.92
CA LYS A 55 0.88 -1.75 5.41
C LYS A 55 1.20 -0.67 6.43
N ALA A 56 0.90 -0.88 7.72
CA ALA A 56 1.27 0.04 8.80
C ALA A 56 2.79 0.24 8.90
N ALA A 57 3.57 -0.84 8.85
CA ALA A 57 5.03 -0.79 8.90
C ALA A 57 5.61 0.01 7.72
N ARG A 58 5.11 -0.23 6.50
CA ARG A 58 5.52 0.54 5.32
C ARG A 58 5.18 2.01 5.47
N GLU A 59 3.95 2.32 5.89
CA GLU A 59 3.50 3.70 6.01
C GLU A 59 4.36 4.48 7.02
N MET A 60 4.68 3.88 8.17
CA MET A 60 5.58 4.49 9.14
C MET A 60 6.99 4.66 8.57
N TYR A 61 7.54 3.64 7.90
CA TYR A 61 8.86 3.74 7.26
C TYR A 61 8.93 4.92 6.29
N PHE A 62 7.94 5.08 5.41
CA PHE A 62 7.93 6.18 4.44
C PHE A 62 7.65 7.54 5.09
N ARG A 63 6.92 7.61 6.21
CA ARG A 63 6.79 8.83 7.00
C ARG A 63 8.13 9.25 7.59
N VAL A 64 8.88 8.31 8.19
CA VAL A 64 10.23 8.58 8.70
C VAL A 64 11.17 9.01 7.58
N LEU A 65 11.12 8.34 6.42
CA LEU A 65 11.92 8.74 5.25
C LEU A 65 11.63 10.18 4.81
N ALA A 66 10.37 10.61 4.79
CA ALA A 66 9.98 11.98 4.48
C ALA A 66 10.46 12.99 5.55
N GLU A 67 10.59 12.54 6.80
CA GLU A 67 11.17 13.35 7.87
C GLU A 67 12.69 13.51 7.72
N GLU A 68 13.39 12.45 7.33
CA GLU A 68 14.86 12.46 7.19
C GLU A 68 15.34 13.11 5.88
N LYS A 69 14.58 12.97 4.79
CA LYS A 69 14.98 13.42 3.44
C LYS A 69 14.04 14.49 2.90
N LYS A 70 14.34 15.75 3.23
CA LYS A 70 13.49 16.91 2.87
C LYS A 70 13.51 17.30 1.38
N ASN A 71 14.50 16.83 0.63
CA ASN A 71 14.65 17.15 -0.80
C ASN A 71 13.92 16.16 -1.73
N ILE A 72 13.40 15.05 -1.19
CA ILE A 72 12.62 14.08 -1.99
C ILE A 72 11.13 14.24 -1.73
N VAL A 73 10.31 13.82 -2.69
CA VAL A 73 8.86 13.70 -2.51
C VAL A 73 8.53 12.28 -2.08
N VAL A 74 7.85 12.12 -0.93
CA VAL A 74 7.36 10.82 -0.46
C VAL A 74 5.85 10.87 -0.30
N LEU A 75 5.15 9.94 -0.96
CA LEU A 75 3.69 9.83 -0.90
C LEU A 75 3.27 8.43 -0.42
N ASN A 76 2.54 8.38 0.68
CA ASN A 76 1.74 7.21 1.05
C ASN A 76 0.34 7.33 0.42
N TYR A 77 0.09 6.60 -0.67
CA TYR A 77 -1.16 6.68 -1.42
C TYR A 77 -2.05 5.46 -1.17
N SER A 78 -3.24 5.65 -0.59
CA SER A 78 -4.26 4.61 -0.47
C SER A 78 -5.19 4.67 -1.68
N PRO A 79 -5.25 3.63 -2.54
CA PRO A 79 -6.03 3.67 -3.77
C PRO A 79 -7.54 3.46 -3.58
N GLY A 80 -7.99 3.21 -2.35
CA GLY A 80 -9.35 2.76 -2.07
C GLY A 80 -9.58 1.30 -2.48
N PRO A 81 -10.84 0.82 -2.46
CA PRO A 81 -11.17 -0.53 -2.90
C PRO A 81 -11.18 -0.58 -4.44
N VAL A 82 -10.16 -1.21 -5.02
CA VAL A 82 -9.98 -1.28 -6.48
C VAL A 82 -10.43 -2.64 -7.02
N GLU A 83 -11.17 -2.63 -8.12
CA GLU A 83 -11.57 -3.83 -8.86
C GLU A 83 -10.32 -4.54 -9.41
N THR A 84 -9.82 -5.52 -8.67
CA THR A 84 -8.62 -6.30 -8.98
C THR A 84 -8.83 -7.74 -8.54
N THR A 85 -7.97 -8.63 -9.03
CA THR A 85 -7.95 -10.05 -8.64
C THR A 85 -7.73 -10.25 -7.13
N MET A 86 -7.22 -9.26 -6.39
CA MET A 86 -7.12 -9.31 -4.93
C MET A 86 -8.50 -9.42 -4.27
N ILE A 87 -9.52 -8.71 -4.78
CA ILE A 87 -10.87 -8.76 -4.23
C ILE A 87 -11.44 -10.17 -4.37
N ASP A 88 -11.35 -10.75 -5.57
CA ASP A 88 -11.84 -12.10 -5.84
C ASP A 88 -11.11 -13.14 -5.00
N HIS A 89 -9.78 -13.00 -4.85
CA HIS A 89 -8.98 -13.89 -4.01
C HIS A 89 -9.41 -13.84 -2.53
N VAL A 90 -9.69 -12.65 -1.99
CA VAL A 90 -10.17 -12.52 -0.61
C VAL A 90 -11.56 -13.13 -0.46
N ILE A 91 -12.48 -12.90 -1.41
CA ILE A 91 -13.83 -13.49 -1.36
C ILE A 91 -13.75 -15.02 -1.38
N GLU A 92 -12.90 -15.58 -2.24
CA GLU A 92 -12.76 -17.03 -2.41
C GLU A 92 -12.05 -17.70 -1.22
N LYS A 93 -10.97 -17.09 -0.71
CA LYS A 93 -10.04 -17.74 0.24
C LYS A 93 -10.19 -17.29 1.69
N ALA A 94 -10.90 -16.19 1.98
CA ALA A 94 -11.03 -15.71 3.36
C ALA A 94 -11.71 -16.76 4.25
N VAL A 95 -11.02 -17.18 5.32
CA VAL A 95 -11.58 -18.06 6.36
C VAL A 95 -12.52 -17.25 7.27
N ASN A 96 -12.24 -15.97 7.49
CA ASN A 96 -13.08 -15.09 8.28
C ASN A 96 -14.35 -14.70 7.51
N ALA A 97 -15.52 -15.13 8.01
CA ALA A 97 -16.81 -14.89 7.35
C ALA A 97 -17.14 -13.40 7.22
N ASN A 98 -16.89 -12.61 8.27
CA ASN A 98 -17.12 -11.15 8.24
C ASN A 98 -16.22 -10.48 7.18
N LEU A 99 -14.96 -10.90 7.04
CA LEU A 99 -14.07 -10.40 6.00
C LEU A 99 -14.62 -10.72 4.60
N ARG A 100 -15.07 -11.95 4.38
CA ARG A 100 -15.68 -12.36 3.11
C ARG A 100 -16.91 -11.51 2.80
N GLU A 101 -17.78 -11.28 3.79
CA GLU A 101 -18.99 -10.48 3.65
C GLU A 101 -18.67 -9.03 3.27
N VAL A 102 -17.72 -8.38 3.95
CA VAL A 102 -17.27 -7.02 3.65
C VAL A 102 -16.74 -6.89 2.22
N PHE A 103 -15.94 -7.84 1.75
CA PHE A 103 -15.42 -7.79 0.37
C PHE A 103 -16.50 -8.12 -0.67
N THR A 104 -17.44 -9.00 -0.33
CA THR A 104 -18.61 -9.30 -1.17
C THR A 104 -19.51 -8.08 -1.29
N SER A 105 -19.72 -7.33 -0.21
CA SER A 105 -20.53 -6.11 -0.24
C SER A 105 -19.92 -5.03 -1.12
N PHE A 106 -18.59 -4.87 -1.14
CA PHE A 106 -17.93 -3.94 -2.06
C PHE A 106 -18.23 -4.24 -3.52
N LYS A 107 -18.25 -5.54 -3.89
CA LYS A 107 -18.57 -5.99 -5.25
C LYS A 107 -20.04 -5.74 -5.58
N ASN A 108 -20.95 -6.09 -4.68
CA ASN A 108 -22.39 -5.99 -4.91
C ASN A 108 -22.92 -4.54 -4.92
N GLN A 109 -22.31 -3.66 -4.12
CA GLN A 109 -22.74 -2.25 -4.00
C GLN A 109 -22.14 -1.35 -5.10
N GLY A 110 -21.28 -1.90 -5.97
CA GLY A 110 -20.61 -1.10 -7.02
C GLY A 110 -19.65 -0.06 -6.47
N THR A 111 -19.13 -0.25 -5.24
CA THR A 111 -18.20 0.71 -4.60
C THR A 111 -16.75 0.53 -5.05
N LEU A 112 -16.48 -0.46 -5.91
CA LEU A 112 -15.14 -0.71 -6.43
C LEU A 112 -14.74 0.34 -7.47
N LEU A 113 -13.53 0.86 -7.33
CA LEU A 113 -12.92 1.79 -8.27
C LEU A 113 -12.22 1.03 -9.40
N LYS A 114 -12.28 1.58 -10.61
CA LYS A 114 -11.35 1.18 -11.68
C LYS A 114 -9.94 1.64 -11.33
N ALA A 115 -8.94 0.83 -11.64
CA ALA A 115 -7.52 1.17 -11.42
C ALA A 115 -7.14 2.51 -12.07
N GLU A 116 -7.65 2.78 -13.27
CA GLU A 116 -7.41 4.04 -13.96
C GLU A 116 -7.94 5.25 -13.19
N THR A 117 -9.13 5.14 -12.59
CA THR A 117 -9.74 6.22 -11.79
C THR A 117 -8.88 6.59 -10.59
N THR A 118 -8.40 5.60 -9.83
CA THR A 118 -7.54 5.86 -8.66
C THR A 118 -6.17 6.40 -9.09
N ILE A 119 -5.54 5.86 -10.14
CA ILE A 119 -4.24 6.36 -10.60
C ILE A 119 -4.32 7.78 -11.14
N ARG A 120 -5.38 8.17 -11.86
CA ARG A 120 -5.59 9.57 -12.23
C ARG A 120 -5.63 10.49 -11.02
N LYS A 121 -6.23 10.06 -9.91
CA LYS A 121 -6.22 10.82 -8.65
C LYS A 121 -4.84 10.86 -8.01
N CYS A 122 -4.09 9.75 -8.02
CA CYS A 122 -2.72 9.70 -7.52
C CYS A 122 -1.81 10.70 -8.25
N ILE A 123 -1.84 10.71 -9.58
CA ILE A 123 -1.05 11.64 -10.40
C ILE A 123 -1.41 13.10 -10.10
N LYS A 124 -2.70 13.43 -9.97
CA LYS A 124 -3.17 14.77 -9.59
C LYS A 124 -2.78 15.22 -8.17
N VAL A 125 -2.31 14.31 -7.32
CA VAL A 125 -1.80 14.64 -5.98
C VAL A 125 -0.28 14.83 -6.02
N LEU A 126 0.40 14.19 -6.98
CA LEU A 126 1.86 14.30 -7.17
C LEU A 126 2.27 15.52 -8.00
N LEU A 127 1.41 15.95 -8.93
CA LEU A 127 1.57 17.13 -9.80
C LEU A 127 0.72 18.29 -9.29
#